data_AF-A0A5Q4DBU7-F1
#
_entry.id   AF-A0A5Q4DBU7-F1
#
_cell.length_a   1.000
_cell.length_b   1.000
_cell.length_c   1.000
_cell.angle_alpha   90.00
_cell.angle_beta   90.00
_cell.angle_gamma   90.00
#
_symmetry.space_group_name_H-M   'P 1'
#
loop_
_entity.id
_entity.type
_entity.pdbx_description
1 polymer ?
#
loop_
_entity_poly.entity_id
_entity_poly.type
_entity_poly.pdbx_seq_one_letter_code
_entity_poly.pdbx_strand_id
1 'polypeptide(L)'
;MRTPSTPPTRAATRAAGLAAAAAAILLLPALGASPASLEAQAIDVARVQYEEDRAVMARFRPGHTFWEHVFAVPDGWVAFGSASDGRLLAAFPTRGDWGREARWEEPALRTSLAGRPLESAISPRRDQVAGILEQATGGPVVHNATRGTFVQPNARRYGSFLAEWGLIYERFGVPAEIGLAQAMIESGWNPTVRSEARAMGFCQWLESNWNYMKRLAPHEIEGHNQTTQAAYCAAYLRILATKYGSYIPALSEHHAGGTNVGRTVINGARLGGENIREQYFLGAQLAVDLRGLPSPRFRDVYLSYGPRSFLYAEMVFGNEAQVARIRDGMRQDRIHAMRTTRSVPIEEVMRRSGLSRDEVQRYNPALVRQVPPGATLYLPMHIDDLGRDVAFWRRAPNPDYSIVLRDFMLLDAPPENWHQPAFRQILEGYRQRFLATRSEEGAVMATVLSYTMGELFTGRRAEILAEYRADPRVQALVNEGLREIMLQNIQSTSVR
;
A
#
# COMPACT_ATOMS: atom_id res chain seq x y z
N MET A 1 25.51 -12.65 -53.66
CA MET A 1 25.09 -12.90 -52.27
C MET A 1 24.44 -11.63 -51.73
N ARG A 2 23.10 -11.57 -51.71
CA ARG A 2 22.35 -10.54 -50.98
C ARG A 2 21.74 -11.21 -49.76
N THR A 3 22.11 -10.76 -48.58
CA THR A 3 21.48 -11.17 -47.32
C THR A 3 20.05 -10.61 -47.27
N PRO A 4 19.04 -11.40 -46.89
CA PRO A 4 17.69 -10.89 -46.72
C PRO A 4 17.59 -10.12 -45.41
N SER A 5 17.20 -8.84 -45.50
CA SER A 5 16.85 -8.00 -44.36
C SER A 5 15.57 -8.53 -43.72
N THR A 6 15.66 -8.99 -42.48
CA THR A 6 14.51 -9.42 -41.68
C THR A 6 13.69 -8.18 -41.33
N PRO A 7 12.39 -8.13 -41.64
CA PRO A 7 11.55 -7.00 -41.26
C PRO A 7 11.39 -6.96 -39.73
N PRO A 8 11.30 -5.76 -39.11
CA PRO A 8 11.10 -5.65 -37.67
C PRO A 8 9.80 -6.31 -37.25
N THR A 9 9.85 -7.05 -36.15
CA THR A 9 8.70 -7.75 -35.55
C THR A 9 7.62 -6.74 -35.12
N ARG A 10 6.34 -7.10 -35.31
CA ARG A 10 5.14 -6.29 -34.97
C ARG A 10 5.14 -5.69 -33.54
N ALA A 11 5.90 -6.25 -32.61
CA ALA A 11 6.08 -5.74 -31.24
C ALA A 11 6.92 -4.44 -31.20
N ALA A 12 7.95 -4.32 -32.03
CA ALA A 12 8.78 -3.11 -32.12
C ALA A 12 7.99 -1.92 -32.71
N THR A 13 7.08 -2.19 -33.64
CA THR A 13 6.22 -1.17 -34.26
C THR A 13 5.16 -0.63 -33.30
N ARG A 14 4.66 -1.45 -32.36
CA ARG A 14 3.74 -1.01 -31.29
C ARG A 14 4.44 -0.17 -30.21
N ALA A 15 5.66 -0.55 -29.82
CA ALA A 15 6.45 0.22 -28.83
C ALA A 15 6.86 1.60 -29.37
N ALA A 16 7.25 1.69 -30.64
CA ALA A 16 7.53 2.97 -31.31
C ALA A 16 6.27 3.84 -31.46
N GLY A 17 5.12 3.24 -31.73
CA GLY A 17 3.82 3.94 -31.78
C GLY A 17 3.38 4.51 -30.43
N LEU A 18 3.62 3.79 -29.33
CA LEU A 18 3.35 4.27 -27.96
C LEU A 18 4.30 5.40 -27.54
N ALA A 19 5.58 5.34 -27.92
CA ALA A 19 6.53 6.43 -27.66
C ALA A 19 6.16 7.71 -28.43
N ALA A 20 5.70 7.57 -29.68
CA ALA A 20 5.24 8.70 -30.50
C ALA A 20 3.89 9.27 -30.01
N ALA A 21 2.96 8.41 -29.56
CA ALA A 21 1.69 8.85 -28.96
C ALA A 21 1.88 9.52 -27.59
N ALA A 22 2.78 8.99 -26.75
CA ALA A 22 3.18 9.64 -25.49
C ALA A 22 3.86 10.99 -25.75
N ALA A 23 4.71 11.09 -26.78
CA ALA A 23 5.30 12.36 -27.22
C ALA A 23 4.26 13.36 -27.75
N ALA A 24 3.18 12.90 -28.38
CA ALA A 24 2.09 13.75 -28.83
C ALA A 24 1.17 14.22 -27.68
N ILE A 25 0.93 13.39 -26.66
CA ILE A 25 0.23 13.77 -25.42
C ILE A 25 1.07 14.77 -24.61
N LEU A 26 2.40 14.67 -24.66
CA LEU A 26 3.34 15.60 -24.01
C LEU A 26 3.31 17.04 -24.56
N LEU A 27 2.55 17.33 -25.62
CA LEU A 27 2.54 18.62 -26.33
C LEU A 27 1.16 19.30 -26.42
N LEU A 28 0.12 18.78 -25.77
CA LEU A 28 -1.18 19.46 -25.69
C LEU A 28 -1.21 20.35 -24.44
N PRO A 29 -1.07 21.68 -24.56
CA PRO A 29 -1.38 22.55 -23.45
C PRO A 29 -2.89 22.44 -23.16
N ALA A 30 -3.25 22.25 -21.90
CA ALA A 30 -4.61 22.42 -21.40
C ALA A 30 -4.99 23.92 -21.50
N LEU A 31 -5.18 24.42 -22.72
CA LEU A 31 -5.53 25.81 -22.98
C LEU A 31 -6.93 26.06 -22.42
N GLY A 32 -6.99 26.72 -21.26
CA GLY A 32 -8.22 27.25 -20.66
C GLY A 32 -8.70 26.56 -19.38
N ALA A 33 -8.07 25.48 -18.93
CA ALA A 33 -8.41 24.88 -17.63
C ALA A 33 -7.78 25.67 -16.48
N SER A 34 -8.57 26.09 -15.49
CA SER A 34 -8.02 26.71 -14.28
C SER A 34 -7.23 25.68 -13.46
N PRO A 35 -6.24 26.10 -12.65
CA PRO A 35 -5.48 25.19 -11.79
C PRO A 35 -6.37 24.34 -10.88
N ALA A 36 -7.43 24.96 -10.32
CA ALA A 36 -8.43 24.27 -9.50
C ALA A 36 -9.21 23.20 -10.29
N SER A 37 -9.51 23.45 -11.56
CA SER A 37 -10.19 22.46 -12.41
C SER A 37 -9.30 21.26 -12.75
N LEU A 38 -7.99 21.46 -12.87
CA LEU A 38 -7.02 20.40 -13.14
C LEU A 38 -6.77 19.54 -11.90
N GLU A 39 -6.70 20.17 -10.72
CA GLU A 39 -6.69 19.47 -9.44
C GLU A 39 -7.95 18.63 -9.26
N ALA A 40 -9.13 19.21 -9.50
CA ALA A 40 -10.40 18.50 -9.45
C ALA A 40 -10.39 17.27 -10.38
N GLN A 41 -9.89 17.40 -11.61
CA GLN A 41 -9.76 16.27 -12.53
C GLN A 41 -8.81 15.17 -12.01
N ALA A 42 -7.68 15.53 -11.40
CA ALA A 42 -6.78 14.53 -10.80
C ALA A 42 -7.46 13.80 -9.64
N ILE A 43 -8.22 14.51 -8.80
CA ILE A 43 -9.04 13.94 -7.74
C ILE A 43 -10.11 13.02 -8.32
N ASP A 44 -10.81 13.44 -9.38
CA ASP A 44 -11.84 12.64 -10.04
C ASP A 44 -11.26 11.34 -10.60
N VAL A 45 -10.10 11.39 -11.26
CA VAL A 45 -9.41 10.19 -11.74
C VAL A 45 -9.06 9.26 -10.58
N ALA A 46 -8.54 9.79 -9.47
CA ALA A 46 -8.23 9.00 -8.29
C ALA A 46 -9.49 8.34 -7.69
N ARG A 47 -10.61 9.08 -7.66
CA ARG A 47 -11.90 8.61 -7.11
C ARG A 47 -12.56 7.57 -8.00
N VAL A 48 -12.50 7.72 -9.33
CA VAL A 48 -12.97 6.68 -10.26
C VAL A 48 -12.18 5.39 -10.07
N GLN A 49 -10.84 5.45 -10.04
CA GLN A 49 -9.99 4.28 -9.79
C GLN A 49 -10.33 3.60 -8.45
N TYR A 50 -10.55 4.41 -7.42
CA TYR A 50 -10.92 3.96 -6.08
C TYR A 50 -12.27 3.22 -6.06
N GLU A 51 -13.33 3.80 -6.63
CA GLU A 51 -14.65 3.16 -6.63
C GLU A 51 -14.66 1.86 -7.46
N GLU A 52 -13.94 1.82 -8.58
CA GLU A 52 -13.72 0.59 -9.33
C GLU A 52 -13.01 -0.48 -8.48
N ASP A 53 -11.97 -0.10 -7.74
CA ASP A 53 -11.26 -1.01 -6.85
C ASP A 53 -12.18 -1.53 -5.73
N ARG A 54 -13.00 -0.67 -5.11
CA ARG A 54 -13.96 -1.11 -4.09
C ARG A 54 -14.97 -2.11 -4.63
N ALA A 55 -15.52 -1.85 -5.83
CA ALA A 55 -16.47 -2.74 -6.47
C ALA A 55 -15.84 -4.11 -6.75
N VAL A 56 -14.61 -4.14 -7.25
CA VAL A 56 -13.90 -5.40 -7.51
C VAL A 56 -13.49 -6.10 -6.20
N MET A 57 -13.05 -5.36 -5.18
CA MET A 57 -12.74 -5.90 -3.85
C MET A 57 -13.97 -6.59 -3.25
N ALA A 58 -15.14 -5.94 -3.27
CA ALA A 58 -16.39 -6.55 -2.80
C ALA A 58 -16.76 -7.83 -3.58
N ARG A 59 -16.49 -7.86 -4.89
CA ARG A 59 -16.76 -9.02 -5.74
C ARG A 59 -15.81 -10.21 -5.47
N PHE A 60 -14.50 -9.96 -5.37
CA PHE A 60 -13.50 -11.03 -5.23
C PHE A 60 -13.17 -11.40 -3.78
N ARG A 61 -13.37 -10.47 -2.86
CA ARG A 61 -13.06 -10.58 -1.43
C ARG A 61 -14.19 -9.95 -0.62
N PRO A 62 -15.41 -10.52 -0.67
CA PRO A 62 -16.55 -9.96 0.04
C PRO A 62 -16.33 -9.89 1.56
N GLY A 63 -15.48 -10.75 2.12
CA GLY A 63 -15.07 -10.71 3.52
C GLY A 63 -14.12 -9.58 3.94
N HIS A 64 -13.66 -8.71 3.03
CA HIS A 64 -12.70 -7.65 3.40
C HIS A 64 -13.22 -6.72 4.50
N THR A 65 -14.54 -6.54 4.65
CA THR A 65 -15.14 -5.73 5.71
C THR A 65 -14.85 -6.26 7.12
N PHE A 66 -14.51 -7.55 7.28
CA PHE A 66 -14.08 -8.12 8.56
C PHE A 66 -12.95 -7.33 9.22
N TRP A 67 -12.04 -6.78 8.41
CA TRP A 67 -10.86 -6.12 8.90
C TRP A 67 -11.15 -4.87 9.75
N GLU A 68 -12.36 -4.30 9.66
CA GLU A 68 -12.77 -3.21 10.54
C GLU A 68 -12.89 -3.64 12.01
N HIS A 69 -13.24 -4.91 12.25
CA HIS A 69 -13.45 -5.45 13.59
C HIS A 69 -12.15 -5.71 14.34
N VAL A 70 -11.06 -5.96 13.60
CA VAL A 70 -9.75 -6.33 14.16
C VAL A 70 -9.19 -5.26 15.09
N PHE A 71 -9.50 -3.99 14.82
CA PHE A 71 -9.06 -2.87 15.66
C PHE A 71 -10.11 -2.43 16.70
N ALA A 72 -11.27 -3.07 16.71
CA ALA A 72 -12.31 -2.86 17.70
C ALA A 72 -12.26 -3.88 18.86
N VAL A 73 -11.63 -5.05 18.66
CA VAL A 73 -11.50 -6.06 19.72
C VAL A 73 -10.48 -5.66 20.79
N PRO A 74 -10.66 -6.11 22.05
CA PRO A 74 -9.75 -5.72 23.13
C PRO A 74 -8.33 -6.22 22.93
N ASP A 75 -7.44 -5.69 23.74
CA ASP A 75 -6.03 -5.97 23.60
C ASP A 75 -5.62 -7.38 23.98
N GLY A 76 -4.74 -7.95 23.18
CA GLY A 76 -4.41 -9.36 23.32
C GLY A 76 -5.61 -10.26 23.04
N TRP A 77 -6.49 -9.89 22.12
CA TRP A 77 -7.52 -10.76 21.54
C TRP A 77 -7.25 -11.04 20.06
N VAL A 78 -7.84 -12.14 19.58
CA VAL A 78 -7.87 -12.56 18.17
C VAL A 78 -9.32 -12.59 17.73
N ALA A 79 -9.65 -11.83 16.70
CA ALA A 79 -10.94 -11.84 16.00
C ALA A 79 -10.95 -12.91 14.91
N PHE A 80 -12.09 -13.57 14.75
CA PHE A 80 -12.39 -14.53 13.69
C PHE A 80 -13.65 -14.07 12.96
N GLY A 81 -13.59 -13.98 11.64
CA GLY A 81 -14.66 -13.51 10.79
C GLY A 81 -14.93 -14.44 9.62
N SER A 82 -16.10 -14.31 9.03
CA SER A 82 -16.45 -14.97 7.79
C SER A 82 -15.74 -14.29 6.61
N ALA A 83 -14.98 -15.05 5.82
CA ALA A 83 -14.37 -14.51 4.60
C ALA A 83 -15.40 -14.33 3.45
N SER A 84 -16.63 -14.81 3.63
CA SER A 84 -17.70 -14.72 2.63
C SER A 84 -18.51 -13.42 2.70
N ASP A 85 -18.62 -12.79 3.86
CA ASP A 85 -19.45 -11.58 4.07
C ASP A 85 -18.86 -10.60 5.09
N GLY A 86 -17.75 -10.96 5.74
CA GLY A 86 -16.99 -10.09 6.62
C GLY A 86 -17.54 -9.97 8.04
N ARG A 87 -18.63 -10.69 8.38
CA ARG A 87 -19.19 -10.64 9.74
C ARG A 87 -18.20 -11.21 10.76
N LEU A 88 -18.10 -10.56 11.93
CA LEU A 88 -17.39 -11.10 13.08
C LEU A 88 -18.13 -12.33 13.61
N LEU A 89 -17.42 -13.46 13.76
CA LEU A 89 -17.97 -14.70 14.31
C LEU A 89 -17.72 -14.78 15.83
N ALA A 90 -16.47 -14.52 16.21
CA ALA A 90 -16.00 -14.63 17.57
C ALA A 90 -14.70 -13.85 17.80
N ALA A 91 -14.41 -13.55 19.07
CA ALA A 91 -13.12 -13.06 19.51
C ALA A 91 -12.64 -13.86 20.72
N PHE A 92 -11.34 -14.18 20.76
CA PHE A 92 -10.73 -14.98 21.83
C PHE A 92 -9.54 -14.25 22.45
N PRO A 93 -9.32 -14.35 23.77
CA PRO A 93 -8.11 -13.80 24.38
C PRO A 93 -6.89 -14.62 23.92
N THR A 94 -5.77 -13.98 23.63
CA THR A 94 -4.50 -14.63 23.21
C THR A 94 -3.90 -15.55 24.28
N ARG A 95 -4.38 -15.45 25.52
CA ARG A 95 -4.02 -16.29 26.68
C ARG A 95 -5.30 -16.71 27.41
N GLY A 96 -5.21 -17.77 28.20
CA GLY A 96 -6.36 -18.27 28.96
C GLY A 96 -7.17 -19.33 28.21
N ASP A 97 -8.36 -19.60 28.73
CA ASP A 97 -9.25 -20.67 28.25
C ASP A 97 -10.21 -20.12 27.20
N TRP A 98 -9.95 -20.46 25.94
CA TRP A 98 -10.76 -20.02 24.80
C TRP A 98 -12.18 -20.58 24.84
N GLY A 99 -12.44 -21.72 25.49
CA GLY A 99 -13.79 -22.26 25.62
C GLY A 99 -14.67 -21.48 26.59
N ARG A 100 -14.06 -20.80 27.57
CA ARG A 100 -14.76 -20.06 28.64
C ARG A 100 -14.78 -18.56 28.42
N GLU A 101 -13.69 -18.02 27.91
CA GLU A 101 -13.46 -16.57 27.85
C GLU A 101 -13.77 -15.96 26.48
N ALA A 102 -14.11 -16.79 25.47
CA ALA A 102 -14.51 -16.31 24.15
C ALA A 102 -15.73 -15.40 24.19
N ARG A 103 -15.69 -14.37 23.34
CA ARG A 103 -16.84 -13.54 22.98
C ARG A 103 -17.39 -14.03 21.65
N TRP A 104 -18.66 -14.40 21.63
CA TRP A 104 -19.32 -14.92 20.44
C TRP A 104 -20.32 -13.89 19.94
N GLU A 105 -20.15 -13.44 18.71
CA GLU A 105 -21.20 -12.71 17.98
C GLU A 105 -22.22 -13.70 17.40
N GLU A 106 -21.79 -14.95 17.15
CA GLU A 106 -22.66 -16.06 16.79
C GLU A 106 -22.72 -17.11 17.90
N PRO A 107 -23.73 -17.03 18.80
CA PRO A 107 -23.86 -17.96 19.92
C PRO A 107 -23.95 -19.44 19.51
N ALA A 108 -24.51 -19.71 18.32
CA ALA A 108 -24.64 -21.07 17.79
C ALA A 108 -23.29 -21.76 17.55
N LEU A 109 -22.23 -20.99 17.25
CA LEU A 109 -20.90 -21.54 17.02
C LEU A 109 -20.18 -21.94 18.30
N ARG A 110 -20.67 -21.52 19.48
CA ARG A 110 -20.03 -21.79 20.77
C ARG A 110 -19.82 -23.28 21.05
N THR A 111 -20.76 -24.13 20.62
CA THR A 111 -20.70 -25.58 20.82
C THR A 111 -19.63 -26.25 19.96
N SER A 112 -19.14 -25.59 18.89
CA SER A 112 -18.12 -26.15 18.01
C SER A 112 -16.77 -26.38 18.70
N LEU A 113 -16.45 -25.60 19.74
CA LEU A 113 -15.22 -25.72 20.53
C LEU A 113 -15.42 -26.51 21.85
N ALA A 114 -16.66 -26.85 22.21
CA ALA A 114 -16.95 -27.47 23.50
C ALA A 114 -16.27 -28.85 23.63
N GLY A 115 -15.49 -29.03 24.71
CA GLY A 115 -14.82 -30.31 25.01
C GLY A 115 -13.65 -30.66 24.09
N ARG A 116 -13.26 -29.79 23.15
CA ARG A 116 -12.13 -30.04 22.25
C ARG A 116 -10.81 -29.58 22.87
N PRO A 117 -9.76 -30.40 22.89
CA PRO A 117 -8.43 -29.94 23.24
C PRO A 117 -7.92 -28.98 22.15
N LEU A 118 -7.50 -27.78 22.58
CA LEU A 118 -6.92 -26.79 21.68
C LEU A 118 -5.40 -26.75 21.82
N GLU A 119 -4.73 -26.42 20.71
CA GLU A 119 -3.29 -26.24 20.67
C GLU A 119 -2.80 -25.26 21.75
N SER A 120 -1.63 -25.50 22.33
CA SER A 120 -1.11 -24.64 23.40
C SER A 120 -0.53 -23.33 22.87
N ALA A 121 0.10 -23.37 21.69
CA ALA A 121 0.72 -22.22 21.05
C ALA A 121 -0.30 -21.40 20.24
N ILE A 122 -0.20 -20.07 20.32
CA ILE A 122 -1.19 -19.15 19.72
C ILE A 122 -1.33 -19.32 18.20
N SER A 123 -0.23 -19.49 17.47
CA SER A 123 -0.29 -19.64 16.01
C SER A 123 -1.05 -20.88 15.58
N PRO A 124 -0.63 -22.11 15.95
CA PRO A 124 -1.37 -23.32 15.57
C PRO A 124 -2.77 -23.37 16.17
N ARG A 125 -3.00 -22.76 17.35
CA ARG A 125 -4.36 -22.61 17.91
C ARG A 125 -5.27 -21.79 17.02
N ARG A 126 -4.78 -20.68 16.44
CA ARG A 126 -5.58 -19.87 15.52
C ARG A 126 -5.98 -20.66 14.29
N ASP A 127 -5.01 -21.35 13.69
CA ASP A 127 -5.25 -22.15 12.48
C ASP A 127 -6.23 -23.30 12.78
N GLN A 128 -6.07 -23.96 13.93
CA GLN A 128 -6.99 -25.01 14.40
C GLN A 128 -8.42 -24.47 14.60
N VAL A 129 -8.56 -23.33 15.30
CA VAL A 129 -9.87 -22.72 15.56
C VAL A 129 -10.53 -22.23 14.27
N ALA A 130 -9.77 -21.65 13.35
CA ALA A 130 -10.27 -21.29 12.03
C ALA A 130 -10.85 -22.52 11.33
N GLY A 131 -10.12 -23.62 11.25
CA GLY A 131 -10.62 -24.86 10.63
C GLY A 131 -11.86 -25.46 11.31
N ILE A 132 -11.98 -25.34 12.64
CA ILE A 132 -13.20 -25.76 13.35
C ILE A 132 -14.39 -24.86 12.99
N LEU A 133 -14.18 -23.54 12.97
CA LEU A 133 -15.23 -22.59 12.62
C LEU A 133 -15.64 -22.75 11.15
N GLU A 134 -14.71 -23.02 10.23
CA GLU A 134 -15.00 -23.29 8.82
C GLU A 134 -15.92 -24.50 8.64
N GLN A 135 -15.68 -25.57 9.41
CA GLN A 135 -16.56 -26.74 9.41
C GLN A 135 -17.95 -26.40 9.93
N ALA A 136 -18.05 -25.55 10.95
CA ALA A 136 -19.31 -25.19 11.59
C ALA A 136 -20.14 -24.19 10.77
N THR A 137 -19.49 -23.24 10.09
CA THR A 137 -20.15 -22.21 9.25
C THR A 137 -20.40 -22.69 7.83
N GLY A 138 -19.67 -23.73 7.37
CA GLY A 138 -19.72 -24.21 5.99
C GLY A 138 -18.98 -23.31 5.00
N GLY A 139 -18.20 -22.32 5.47
CA GLY A 139 -17.49 -21.35 4.63
C GLY A 139 -16.13 -20.94 5.21
N PRO A 140 -15.28 -20.28 4.40
CA PRO A 140 -13.92 -19.89 4.81
C PRO A 140 -13.93 -18.87 5.95
N VAL A 141 -12.95 -18.98 6.84
CA VAL A 141 -12.78 -18.11 8.02
C VAL A 141 -11.48 -17.33 7.92
N VAL A 142 -11.55 -16.03 8.18
CA VAL A 142 -10.40 -15.14 8.28
C VAL A 142 -10.16 -14.75 9.72
N HIS A 143 -8.91 -14.55 10.12
CA HIS A 143 -8.56 -14.06 11.44
C HIS A 143 -7.34 -13.13 11.38
N ASN A 144 -7.19 -12.28 12.40
CA ASN A 144 -6.06 -11.35 12.45
C ASN A 144 -4.76 -12.03 12.93
N ALA A 145 -3.65 -11.56 12.34
CA ALA A 145 -2.31 -11.87 12.82
C ALA A 145 -1.84 -10.93 13.95
N THR A 146 -2.36 -9.69 13.97
CA THR A 146 -1.95 -8.56 14.83
C THR A 146 -2.72 -8.52 16.16
N ARG A 147 -2.20 -7.80 17.17
CA ARG A 147 -2.81 -7.70 18.52
C ARG A 147 -3.71 -6.44 18.60
N GLY A 148 -4.90 -6.56 19.19
CA GLY A 148 -6.03 -5.62 19.09
C GLY A 148 -5.77 -4.11 19.31
N THR A 149 -4.81 -3.67 20.13
CA THR A 149 -4.57 -2.22 20.32
C THR A 149 -3.45 -1.63 19.49
N PHE A 150 -2.92 -2.33 18.48
CA PHE A 150 -1.85 -1.79 17.64
C PHE A 150 -2.10 -0.34 17.16
N VAL A 151 -3.37 0.00 16.93
CA VAL A 151 -3.82 1.34 16.54
C VAL A 151 -4.19 2.24 17.73
N GLN A 152 -4.84 1.73 18.79
CA GLN A 152 -5.54 2.55 19.77
C GLN A 152 -4.66 3.59 20.53
N PRO A 153 -3.47 3.28 21.07
CA PRO A 153 -2.63 4.26 21.75
C PRO A 153 -2.19 5.39 20.81
N ASN A 154 -1.89 5.03 19.56
CA ASN A 154 -1.46 5.98 18.54
C ASN A 154 -2.65 6.76 17.97
N ALA A 155 -3.84 6.18 17.90
CA ALA A 155 -5.07 6.90 17.56
C ALA A 155 -5.34 8.00 18.60
N ARG A 156 -5.13 7.73 19.90
CA ARG A 156 -5.25 8.78 20.93
C ARG A 156 -4.22 9.90 20.77
N ARG A 157 -2.98 9.55 20.39
CA ARG A 157 -1.86 10.52 20.30
C ARG A 157 -1.81 11.29 18.98
N TYR A 158 -2.16 10.64 17.88
CA TYR A 158 -1.98 11.13 16.51
C TYR A 158 -3.28 11.14 15.69
N GLY A 159 -4.40 10.64 16.22
CA GLY A 159 -5.69 10.64 15.51
C GLY A 159 -6.21 12.03 15.15
N SER A 160 -5.74 13.07 15.87
CA SER A 160 -6.01 14.47 15.52
C SER A 160 -5.27 14.95 14.27
N PHE A 161 -4.29 14.20 13.74
CA PHE A 161 -3.52 14.55 12.55
C PHE A 161 -4.05 13.94 11.25
N LEU A 162 -5.06 13.06 11.33
CA LEU A 162 -5.54 12.29 10.18
C LEU A 162 -6.08 13.19 9.06
N ALA A 163 -6.72 14.32 9.37
CA ALA A 163 -7.17 15.26 8.36
C ALA A 163 -6.01 15.88 7.57
N GLU A 164 -4.96 16.33 8.27
CA GLU A 164 -3.78 16.95 7.63
C GLU A 164 -2.99 15.91 6.81
N TRP A 165 -2.82 14.70 7.32
CA TRP A 165 -2.21 13.61 6.56
C TRP A 165 -3.07 13.17 5.37
N GLY A 166 -4.39 13.17 5.51
CA GLY A 166 -5.33 12.91 4.42
C GLY A 166 -5.16 13.91 3.27
N LEU A 167 -5.06 15.20 3.57
CA LEU A 167 -4.80 16.25 2.58
C LEU A 167 -3.44 16.05 1.87
N ILE A 168 -2.43 15.54 2.59
CA ILE A 168 -1.15 15.17 1.96
C ILE A 168 -1.37 14.05 0.93
N TYR A 169 -2.08 12.98 1.28
CA TYR A 169 -2.36 11.90 0.32
C TYR A 169 -3.14 12.39 -0.91
N GLU A 170 -4.18 13.18 -0.69
CA GLU A 170 -5.03 13.71 -1.77
C GLU A 170 -4.26 14.63 -2.70
N ARG A 171 -3.29 15.40 -2.19
CA ARG A 171 -2.41 16.23 -3.02
C ARG A 171 -1.64 15.42 -4.08
N PHE A 172 -1.33 14.15 -3.81
CA PHE A 172 -0.66 13.25 -4.77
C PHE A 172 -1.66 12.37 -5.56
N GLY A 173 -2.96 12.67 -5.52
CA GLY A 173 -3.97 11.90 -6.24
C GLY A 173 -4.17 10.50 -5.66
N VAL A 174 -4.07 10.36 -4.33
CA VAL A 174 -4.40 9.14 -3.58
C VAL A 174 -5.58 9.45 -2.64
N PRO A 175 -6.66 8.66 -2.64
CA PRO A 175 -7.73 8.79 -1.66
C PRO A 175 -7.20 8.79 -0.22
N ALA A 176 -7.60 9.77 0.59
CA ALA A 176 -7.17 9.88 1.98
C ALA A 176 -7.45 8.58 2.76
N GLU A 177 -8.61 7.95 2.51
CA GLU A 177 -9.05 6.72 3.18
C GLU A 177 -8.06 5.58 2.94
N ILE A 178 -7.62 5.40 1.69
CA ILE A 178 -6.65 4.36 1.30
C ILE A 178 -5.29 4.64 1.94
N GLY A 179 -4.78 5.86 1.81
CA GLY A 179 -3.46 6.23 2.32
C GLY A 179 -3.34 6.10 3.83
N LEU A 180 -4.35 6.60 4.56
CA LEU A 180 -4.39 6.53 6.02
C LEU A 180 -4.64 5.11 6.52
N ALA A 181 -5.47 4.32 5.83
CA ALA A 181 -5.68 2.91 6.17
C ALA A 181 -4.40 2.09 5.93
N GLN A 182 -3.68 2.35 4.84
CA GLN A 182 -2.36 1.76 4.61
C GLN A 182 -1.41 2.06 5.78
N ALA A 183 -1.27 3.32 6.18
CA ALA A 183 -0.42 3.69 7.31
C ALA A 183 -0.89 3.07 8.64
N MET A 184 -2.20 2.89 8.82
CA MET A 184 -2.77 2.21 9.98
C MET A 184 -2.39 0.73 10.01
N ILE A 185 -2.46 0.03 8.87
CA ILE A 185 -2.07 -1.39 8.77
C ILE A 185 -0.55 -1.57 8.93
N GLU A 186 0.24 -0.66 8.36
CA GLU A 186 1.70 -0.75 8.38
C GLU A 186 2.29 -0.47 9.78
N SER A 187 1.81 0.59 10.44
CA SER A 187 2.45 1.09 11.65
C SER A 187 1.51 1.33 12.82
N GLY A 188 0.20 1.25 12.61
CA GLY A 188 -0.78 1.71 13.59
C GLY A 188 -0.58 3.20 13.88
N TRP A 189 -0.04 3.94 12.90
CA TRP A 189 0.45 5.32 13.02
C TRP A 189 1.59 5.54 14.02
N ASN A 190 2.27 4.47 14.46
CA ASN A 190 3.42 4.57 15.35
C ASN A 190 4.68 5.04 14.59
N PRO A 191 5.28 6.19 14.93
CA PRO A 191 6.46 6.71 14.23
C PRO A 191 7.74 5.90 14.47
N THR A 192 7.77 5.11 15.56
CA THR A 192 8.97 4.41 16.04
C THR A 192 8.92 2.90 15.83
N VAL A 193 7.79 2.37 15.31
CA VAL A 193 7.65 0.93 15.10
C VAL A 193 8.65 0.44 14.05
N ARG A 194 9.25 -0.72 14.35
CA ARG A 194 10.17 -1.42 13.46
C ARG A 194 9.70 -2.84 13.23
N SER A 195 9.65 -3.27 11.98
CA SER A 195 9.37 -4.67 11.63
C SER A 195 10.59 -5.57 11.87
N GLU A 196 10.40 -6.89 11.80
CA GLU A 196 11.50 -7.87 11.79
C GLU A 196 12.49 -7.63 10.65
N ALA A 197 12.00 -7.15 9.49
CA ALA A 197 12.82 -6.74 8.36
C ALA A 197 13.43 -5.34 8.52
N ARG A 198 13.31 -4.72 9.70
CA ARG A 198 13.75 -3.36 10.03
C ARG A 198 13.11 -2.26 9.19
N ALA A 199 11.91 -2.52 8.67
CA ALA A 199 11.07 -1.49 8.10
C ALA A 199 10.66 -0.48 9.18
N MET A 200 10.60 0.81 8.90
CA MET A 200 10.50 1.86 9.92
C MET A 200 9.40 2.88 9.68
N GLY A 201 8.75 3.27 10.79
CA GLY A 201 7.83 4.40 10.87
C GLY A 201 6.51 4.21 10.14
N PHE A 202 5.87 5.33 9.81
CA PHE A 202 4.47 5.47 9.39
C PHE A 202 4.03 4.51 8.28
N CYS A 203 4.86 4.34 7.25
CA CYS A 203 4.59 3.49 6.09
C CYS A 203 5.54 2.29 5.99
N GLN A 204 6.32 2.00 7.03
CA GLN A 204 7.23 0.85 7.06
C GLN A 204 8.18 0.79 5.85
N TRP A 205 8.92 1.88 5.61
CA TRP A 205 10.01 1.86 4.63
C TRP A 205 11.18 1.02 5.14
N LEU A 206 11.76 0.16 4.30
CA LEU A 206 13.05 -0.45 4.62
C LEU A 206 14.12 0.65 4.77
N GLU A 207 14.95 0.55 5.79
CA GLU A 207 15.98 1.55 6.10
C GLU A 207 16.92 1.82 4.90
N SER A 208 17.30 0.78 4.16
CA SER A 208 18.10 0.91 2.93
C SER A 208 17.40 1.75 1.86
N ASN A 209 16.08 1.58 1.71
CA ASN A 209 15.28 2.25 0.70
C ASN A 209 15.06 3.71 1.10
N TRP A 210 14.75 3.98 2.37
CA TRP A 210 14.66 5.33 2.90
C TRP A 210 15.98 6.09 2.75
N ASN A 211 17.11 5.46 3.09
CA ASN A 211 18.43 6.06 2.93
C ASN A 211 18.77 6.34 1.46
N TYR A 212 18.30 5.51 0.53
CA TYR A 212 18.44 5.79 -0.90
C TYR A 212 17.60 7.00 -1.32
N MET A 213 16.32 7.06 -0.93
CA MET A 213 15.47 8.24 -1.18
C MET A 213 16.06 9.51 -0.57
N LYS A 214 16.64 9.44 0.63
CA LYS A 214 17.31 10.57 1.28
C LYS A 214 18.49 11.12 0.47
N ARG A 215 19.23 10.26 -0.25
CA ARG A 215 20.30 10.71 -1.17
C ARG A 215 19.76 11.35 -2.45
N LEU A 216 18.54 11.01 -2.84
CA LEU A 216 17.88 11.54 -4.04
C LEU A 216 17.12 12.84 -3.74
N ALA A 217 16.64 13.02 -2.51
CA ALA A 217 15.87 14.18 -2.10
C ALA A 217 16.73 15.46 -2.13
N PRO A 218 16.19 16.59 -2.61
CA PRO A 218 16.91 17.87 -2.59
C PRO A 218 17.05 18.47 -1.17
N HIS A 219 16.34 17.91 -0.20
CA HIS A 219 16.29 18.37 1.17
C HIS A 219 16.36 17.19 2.13
N GLU A 220 16.72 17.46 3.39
CA GLU A 220 16.77 16.46 4.43
C GLU A 220 15.36 15.91 4.73
N ILE A 221 15.23 14.58 4.74
CA ILE A 221 13.98 13.86 5.01
C ILE A 221 14.13 12.91 6.19
N GLU A 222 13.18 13.02 7.13
CA GLU A 222 13.24 12.29 8.39
C GLU A 222 12.36 11.04 8.37
N GLY A 223 12.98 9.88 8.48
CA GLY A 223 12.28 8.59 8.38
C GLY A 223 11.50 8.19 9.63
N HIS A 224 11.53 8.95 10.71
CA HIS A 224 10.66 8.70 11.88
C HIS A 224 9.56 9.77 12.02
N ASN A 225 9.44 10.69 11.06
CA ASN A 225 8.45 11.74 11.09
C ASN A 225 7.27 11.37 10.18
N GLN A 226 6.09 11.13 10.76
CA GLN A 226 4.94 10.62 9.98
C GLN A 226 4.50 11.61 8.89
N THR A 227 4.49 12.91 9.19
CA THR A 227 4.11 13.95 8.22
C THR A 227 5.08 14.01 7.04
N THR A 228 6.39 13.78 7.28
CA THR A 228 7.35 13.61 6.18
C THR A 228 7.04 12.36 5.39
N GLN A 229 6.91 11.20 6.05
CA GLN A 229 6.66 9.93 5.37
C GLN A 229 5.38 9.96 4.53
N ALA A 230 4.29 10.54 5.03
CA ALA A 230 3.00 10.60 4.34
C ALA A 230 3.12 11.06 2.88
N ALA A 231 3.92 12.11 2.62
CA ALA A 231 4.15 12.61 1.27
C ALA A 231 4.87 11.60 0.35
N TYR A 232 5.91 10.93 0.87
CA TYR A 232 6.67 9.93 0.10
C TYR A 232 5.86 8.66 -0.15
N CYS A 233 5.03 8.24 0.80
CA CYS A 233 4.16 7.08 0.64
C CYS A 233 3.02 7.37 -0.33
N ALA A 234 2.41 8.55 -0.26
CA ALA A 234 1.40 9.00 -1.21
C ALA A 234 1.96 9.01 -2.63
N ALA A 235 3.12 9.62 -2.84
CA ALA A 235 3.78 9.64 -4.14
C ALA A 235 4.13 8.23 -4.65
N TYR A 236 4.63 7.33 -3.79
CA TYR A 236 4.96 5.96 -4.19
C TYR A 236 3.71 5.16 -4.56
N LEU A 237 2.67 5.24 -3.73
CA LEU A 237 1.40 4.58 -4.01
C LEU A 237 0.76 5.12 -5.29
N ARG A 238 0.81 6.43 -5.55
CA ARG A 238 0.34 7.00 -6.82
C ARG A 238 1.10 6.45 -8.02
N ILE A 239 2.43 6.36 -7.95
CA ILE A 239 3.25 5.79 -9.04
C ILE A 239 2.86 4.35 -9.32
N LEU A 240 2.70 3.54 -8.27
CA LEU A 240 2.27 2.15 -8.41
C LEU A 240 0.82 2.04 -8.91
N ALA A 241 -0.09 2.89 -8.43
CA ALA A 241 -1.48 2.92 -8.89
C ALA A 241 -1.58 3.35 -10.36
N THR A 242 -0.73 4.26 -10.83
CA THR A 242 -0.60 4.58 -12.25
C THR A 242 -0.07 3.39 -13.05
N LYS A 243 0.96 2.69 -12.54
CA LYS A 243 1.50 1.50 -13.20
C LYS A 243 0.45 0.42 -13.44
N TYR A 244 -0.44 0.21 -12.47
CA TYR A 244 -1.44 -0.85 -12.53
C TYR A 244 -2.84 -0.41 -12.96
N GLY A 245 -3.11 0.90 -12.99
CA GLY A 245 -4.47 1.43 -13.10
C GLY A 245 -5.37 1.08 -11.90
N SER A 246 -4.79 0.67 -10.77
CA SER A 246 -5.52 0.16 -9.60
C SER A 246 -4.66 0.24 -8.33
N TYR A 247 -5.28 0.62 -7.20
CA TYR A 247 -4.66 0.61 -5.87
C TYR A 247 -4.47 -0.80 -5.31
N ILE A 248 -5.24 -1.80 -5.74
CA ILE A 248 -5.19 -3.17 -5.20
C ILE A 248 -3.80 -3.84 -5.40
N PRO A 249 -3.30 -4.01 -6.64
CA PRO A 249 -1.95 -4.51 -6.87
C PRO A 249 -0.88 -3.49 -6.47
N ALA A 250 -1.19 -2.18 -6.44
CA ALA A 250 -0.24 -1.16 -6.00
C ALA A 250 0.10 -1.27 -4.50
N LEU A 251 -0.93 -1.39 -3.65
CA LEU A 251 -0.78 -1.69 -2.22
C LEU A 251 -0.03 -3.00 -2.00
N SER A 252 -0.34 -4.01 -2.82
CA SER A 252 0.35 -5.30 -2.75
C SER A 252 1.81 -5.20 -3.17
N GLU A 253 2.17 -4.39 -4.17
CA GLU A 253 3.57 -4.22 -4.61
C GLU A 253 4.34 -3.44 -3.54
N HIS A 254 3.71 -2.42 -2.94
CA HIS A 254 4.29 -1.72 -1.79
C HIS A 254 4.67 -2.69 -0.67
N HIS A 255 3.80 -3.65 -0.34
CA HIS A 255 4.02 -4.58 0.75
C HIS A 255 4.90 -5.79 0.40
N ALA A 256 4.66 -6.43 -0.75
CA ALA A 256 5.24 -7.71 -1.13
C ALA A 256 6.37 -7.59 -2.17
N GLY A 257 6.58 -6.41 -2.73
CA GLY A 257 7.57 -6.13 -3.78
C GLY A 257 7.10 -6.50 -5.19
N GLY A 258 7.64 -5.80 -6.17
CA GLY A 258 7.18 -5.88 -7.57
C GLY A 258 7.39 -7.22 -8.26
N THR A 259 8.38 -8.01 -7.86
CA THR A 259 8.58 -9.35 -8.43
C THR A 259 7.45 -10.29 -8.02
N ASN A 260 7.03 -10.26 -6.75
CA ASN A 260 5.96 -11.13 -6.27
C ASN A 260 4.62 -10.75 -6.89
N VAL A 261 4.28 -9.45 -6.88
CA VAL A 261 3.03 -8.99 -7.50
C VAL A 261 3.03 -9.17 -9.01
N GLY A 262 4.17 -8.98 -9.68
CA GLY A 262 4.31 -9.28 -11.10
C GLY A 262 4.01 -10.74 -11.43
N ARG A 263 4.48 -11.70 -10.62
CA ARG A 263 4.17 -13.12 -10.79
C ARG A 263 2.68 -13.41 -10.57
N THR A 264 2.10 -12.81 -9.54
CA THR A 264 0.66 -12.88 -9.27
C THR A 264 -0.15 -12.42 -10.49
N VAL A 265 0.12 -11.24 -11.03
CA VAL A 265 -0.59 -10.73 -12.24
C VAL A 265 -0.37 -11.64 -13.45
N ILE A 266 0.86 -12.10 -13.71
CA ILE A 266 1.15 -13.04 -14.80
C ILE A 266 0.35 -14.34 -14.65
N ASN A 267 0.28 -14.89 -13.44
CA ASN A 267 -0.46 -16.11 -13.17
C ASN A 267 -1.96 -15.92 -13.37
N GLY A 268 -2.55 -14.82 -12.87
CA GLY A 268 -3.97 -14.60 -13.12
C GLY A 268 -4.31 -14.34 -14.59
N ALA A 269 -3.39 -13.75 -15.36
CA ALA A 269 -3.54 -13.68 -16.82
C ALA A 269 -3.57 -15.09 -17.45
N ARG A 270 -2.73 -16.03 -16.99
CA ARG A 270 -2.79 -17.45 -17.40
C ARG A 270 -4.10 -18.13 -17.01
N LEU A 271 -4.75 -17.68 -15.95
CA LEU A 271 -6.05 -18.16 -15.48
C LEU A 271 -7.24 -17.49 -16.18
N GLY A 272 -6.99 -16.58 -17.14
CA GLY A 272 -8.04 -15.93 -17.92
C GLY A 272 -8.57 -14.61 -17.35
N GLY A 273 -7.89 -14.00 -16.38
CA GLY A 273 -8.27 -12.68 -15.88
C GLY A 273 -8.23 -11.61 -16.97
N GLU A 274 -9.35 -10.91 -17.17
CA GLU A 274 -9.54 -10.02 -18.33
C GLU A 274 -8.83 -8.67 -18.16
N ASN A 275 -8.69 -8.22 -16.93
CA ASN A 275 -8.06 -6.95 -16.57
C ASN A 275 -7.11 -7.13 -15.37
N ILE A 276 -6.28 -6.11 -15.09
CA ILE A 276 -5.25 -6.15 -14.04
C ILE A 276 -5.81 -6.53 -12.67
N ARG A 277 -7.02 -6.08 -12.31
CA ARG A 277 -7.61 -6.37 -11.01
C ARG A 277 -7.98 -7.85 -10.89
N GLU A 278 -8.62 -8.40 -11.91
CA GLU A 278 -8.95 -9.83 -11.97
C GLU A 278 -7.71 -10.71 -12.02
N GLN A 279 -6.73 -10.32 -12.85
CA GLN A 279 -5.44 -11.00 -12.93
C GLN A 279 -4.73 -11.01 -11.57
N TYR A 280 -4.76 -9.90 -10.83
CA TYR A 280 -4.23 -9.88 -9.48
C TYR A 280 -4.97 -10.87 -8.56
N PHE A 281 -6.30 -10.82 -8.48
CA PHE A 281 -7.04 -11.67 -7.53
C PHE A 281 -6.96 -13.17 -7.85
N LEU A 282 -7.07 -13.55 -9.12
CA LEU A 282 -6.93 -14.94 -9.56
C LEU A 282 -5.53 -15.48 -9.27
N GLY A 283 -4.50 -14.70 -9.60
CA GLY A 283 -3.12 -15.10 -9.33
C GLY A 283 -2.76 -15.12 -7.85
N ALA A 284 -3.33 -14.20 -7.06
CA ALA A 284 -3.11 -14.14 -5.62
C ALA A 284 -3.74 -15.37 -4.95
N GLN A 285 -4.94 -15.77 -5.39
CA GLN A 285 -5.60 -17.00 -4.93
C GLN A 285 -4.76 -18.22 -5.26
N LEU A 286 -4.33 -18.36 -6.52
CA LEU A 286 -3.46 -19.46 -6.92
C LEU A 286 -2.18 -19.52 -6.07
N ALA A 287 -1.55 -18.38 -5.78
CA ALA A 287 -0.32 -18.35 -4.98
C ALA A 287 -0.53 -18.90 -3.56
N VAL A 288 -1.68 -18.60 -2.92
CA VAL A 288 -2.02 -19.13 -1.59
C VAL A 288 -2.41 -20.59 -1.66
N ASP A 289 -3.23 -20.99 -2.62
CA ASP A 289 -3.68 -22.39 -2.77
C ASP A 289 -2.48 -23.32 -2.99
N LEU A 290 -1.56 -22.95 -3.90
CA LEU A 290 -0.33 -23.71 -4.16
C LEU A 290 0.60 -23.79 -2.95
N ARG A 291 0.56 -22.79 -2.05
CA ARG A 291 1.32 -22.80 -0.80
C ARG A 291 0.68 -23.72 0.24
N GLY A 292 -0.63 -23.91 0.19
CA GLY A 292 -1.38 -24.84 1.04
C GLY A 292 -1.19 -26.31 0.66
N LEU A 293 -0.68 -26.59 -0.54
CA LEU A 293 -0.36 -27.96 -0.95
C LEU A 293 0.84 -28.51 -0.15
N PRO A 294 0.86 -29.83 0.17
CA PRO A 294 1.98 -30.45 0.90
C PRO A 294 3.32 -30.37 0.16
N SER A 295 3.28 -30.21 -1.16
CA SER A 295 4.47 -30.27 -2.01
C SER A 295 5.14 -28.90 -2.16
N PRO A 296 6.42 -28.74 -1.77
CA PRO A 296 7.13 -27.47 -1.91
C PRO A 296 7.49 -27.12 -3.36
N ARG A 297 7.24 -28.02 -4.33
CA ARG A 297 7.64 -27.85 -5.74
C ARG A 297 7.00 -26.65 -6.43
N PHE A 298 5.87 -26.16 -5.92
CA PHE A 298 5.20 -24.98 -6.47
C PHE A 298 5.80 -23.65 -5.95
N ARG A 299 6.84 -23.70 -5.12
CA ARG A 299 7.52 -22.51 -4.59
C ARG A 299 8.00 -21.56 -5.69
N ASP A 300 8.37 -22.07 -6.86
CA ASP A 300 8.78 -21.22 -7.98
C ASP A 300 7.61 -20.40 -8.55
N VAL A 301 6.36 -20.78 -8.29
CA VAL A 301 5.16 -20.04 -8.70
C VAL A 301 4.84 -18.90 -7.72
N TYR A 302 4.91 -19.15 -6.41
CA TYR A 302 4.48 -18.18 -5.38
C TYR A 302 5.62 -17.47 -4.63
N LEU A 303 6.86 -17.98 -4.67
CA LEU A 303 8.03 -17.51 -3.91
C LEU A 303 7.72 -17.12 -2.45
N SER A 304 7.85 -15.84 -2.11
CA SER A 304 7.60 -15.30 -0.79
C SER A 304 6.21 -14.69 -0.66
N TYR A 305 5.39 -14.67 -1.71
CA TYR A 305 4.01 -14.15 -1.67
C TYR A 305 3.14 -15.06 -0.81
N GLY A 306 2.90 -14.65 0.44
CA GLY A 306 2.25 -15.46 1.46
C GLY A 306 0.92 -14.89 1.96
N PRO A 307 0.33 -15.52 3.01
CA PRO A 307 -0.98 -15.14 3.51
C PRO A 307 -1.10 -13.66 3.89
N ARG A 308 -0.07 -13.06 4.49
CA ARG A 308 -0.07 -11.62 4.80
C ARG A 308 -0.12 -10.75 3.54
N SER A 309 0.64 -11.12 2.50
CA SER A 309 0.66 -10.40 1.22
C SER A 309 -0.67 -10.53 0.49
N PHE A 310 -1.29 -11.72 0.55
CA PHE A 310 -2.60 -11.99 -0.01
C PHE A 310 -3.70 -11.12 0.61
N LEU A 311 -3.70 -10.97 1.93
CA LEU A 311 -4.71 -10.20 2.66
C LEU A 311 -4.42 -8.69 2.73
N TYR A 312 -3.27 -8.23 2.22
CA TYR A 312 -2.83 -6.85 2.49
C TYR A 312 -3.78 -5.79 1.92
N ALA A 313 -4.20 -5.93 0.66
CA ALA A 313 -5.16 -5.01 0.06
C ALA A 313 -6.52 -5.09 0.79
N GLU A 314 -6.98 -6.30 1.15
CA GLU A 314 -8.22 -6.48 1.92
C GLU A 314 -8.16 -5.77 3.27
N MET A 315 -7.04 -5.87 3.98
CA MET A 315 -6.83 -5.19 5.27
C MET A 315 -6.92 -3.68 5.13
N VAL A 316 -6.40 -3.10 4.05
CA VAL A 316 -6.46 -1.66 3.80
C VAL A 316 -7.89 -1.22 3.47
N PHE A 317 -8.52 -1.83 2.46
CA PHE A 317 -9.89 -1.49 2.05
C PHE A 317 -10.91 -1.73 3.17
N GLY A 318 -10.76 -2.83 3.92
CA GLY A 318 -11.62 -3.17 5.05
C GLY A 318 -11.54 -2.19 6.22
N ASN A 319 -10.60 -1.25 6.21
CA ASN A 319 -10.35 -0.33 7.31
C ASN A 319 -10.62 1.14 7.01
N GLU A 320 -11.12 1.45 5.82
CA GLU A 320 -11.50 2.81 5.41
C GLU A 320 -12.51 3.42 6.38
N ALA A 321 -13.54 2.65 6.76
CA ALA A 321 -14.56 3.08 7.72
C ALA A 321 -13.96 3.35 9.11
N GLN A 322 -12.97 2.57 9.54
CA GLN A 322 -12.32 2.77 10.83
C GLN A 322 -11.48 4.04 10.86
N VAL A 323 -10.77 4.34 9.77
CA VAL A 323 -10.06 5.63 9.61
C VAL A 323 -11.03 6.79 9.69
N ALA A 324 -12.14 6.74 8.95
CA ALA A 324 -13.17 7.77 8.97
C ALA A 324 -13.74 7.96 10.38
N ARG A 325 -14.11 6.87 11.07
CA ARG A 325 -14.61 6.92 12.46
C ARG A 325 -13.63 7.60 13.41
N ILE A 326 -12.33 7.30 13.32
CA ILE A 326 -11.32 7.92 14.19
C ILE A 326 -11.14 9.40 13.84
N ARG A 327 -11.05 9.74 12.56
CA ARG A 327 -10.91 11.13 12.10
C ARG A 327 -12.09 11.99 12.56
N ASP A 328 -13.31 11.49 12.34
CA ASP A 328 -14.54 12.25 12.58
C ASP A 328 -14.92 12.26 14.07
N GLY A 329 -14.48 11.26 14.84
CA GLY A 329 -14.70 11.15 16.29
C GLY A 329 -13.76 12.01 17.15
N MET A 330 -12.82 12.73 16.56
CA MET A 330 -11.79 13.51 17.27
C MET A 330 -11.63 14.90 16.66
N ARG A 331 -11.37 15.92 17.49
CA ARG A 331 -10.97 17.24 16.98
C ARG A 331 -9.66 17.10 16.21
N GLN A 332 -9.65 17.57 14.97
CA GLN A 332 -8.48 17.56 14.12
C GLN A 332 -7.61 18.80 14.39
N ASP A 333 -6.31 18.57 14.57
CA ASP A 333 -5.29 19.58 14.80
C ASP A 333 -4.65 19.98 13.48
N ARG A 334 -4.28 21.25 13.37
CA ARG A 334 -3.52 21.74 12.22
C ARG A 334 -2.06 21.32 12.30
N ILE A 335 -1.46 21.12 11.15
CA ILE A 335 0.00 20.95 11.00
C ILE A 335 0.52 22.05 10.08
N HIS A 336 1.48 22.81 10.57
CA HIS A 336 2.33 23.69 9.78
C HIS A 336 3.69 23.02 9.58
N ALA A 337 4.37 23.35 8.49
CA ALA A 337 5.64 22.76 8.13
C ALA A 337 6.62 23.85 7.73
N MET A 338 7.74 23.96 8.43
CA MET A 338 8.76 24.99 8.21
C MET A 338 10.08 24.34 7.83
N ARG A 339 10.59 24.65 6.64
CA ARG A 339 11.93 24.19 6.24
C ARG A 339 12.98 25.08 6.87
N THR A 340 13.75 24.50 7.79
CA THR A 340 14.80 25.21 8.52
C THR A 340 16.00 25.52 7.61
N THR A 341 16.62 26.68 7.79
CA THR A 341 17.83 27.08 7.04
C THR A 341 19.12 26.81 7.82
N ARG A 342 19.00 26.50 9.11
CA ARG A 342 20.10 26.20 10.04
C ARG A 342 19.66 25.12 11.02
N SER A 343 20.60 24.62 11.82
CA SER A 343 20.25 23.76 12.95
C SER A 343 19.43 24.56 13.97
N VAL A 344 18.31 24.00 14.43
CA VAL A 344 17.43 24.62 15.43
C VAL A 344 17.32 23.71 16.65
N PRO A 345 17.90 24.06 17.81
CA PRO A 345 17.77 23.30 19.04
C PRO A 345 16.31 23.19 19.49
N ILE A 346 15.93 22.05 20.08
CA ILE A 346 14.56 21.84 20.56
C ILE A 346 14.16 22.86 21.63
N GLU A 347 15.11 23.34 22.44
CA GLU A 347 14.90 24.39 23.43
C GLU A 347 14.52 25.72 22.77
N GLU A 348 15.08 26.03 21.60
CA GLU A 348 14.68 27.19 20.81
C GLU A 348 13.26 27.02 20.27
N VAL A 349 12.92 25.84 19.74
CA VAL A 349 11.57 25.52 19.26
C VAL A 349 10.54 25.68 20.39
N MET A 350 10.81 25.11 21.57
CA MET A 350 9.94 25.22 22.75
C MET A 350 9.76 26.69 23.17
N ARG A 351 10.85 27.46 23.27
CA ARG A 351 10.77 28.88 23.66
C ARG A 351 9.96 29.72 22.68
N ARG A 352 10.11 29.46 21.37
CA ARG A 352 9.42 30.22 20.32
C ARG A 352 7.95 29.84 20.17
N SER A 353 7.62 28.56 20.35
CA SER A 353 6.27 28.03 20.19
C SER A 353 5.42 28.04 21.47
N GLY A 354 6.06 28.10 22.64
CA GLY A 354 5.40 27.91 23.92
C GLY A 354 4.97 26.47 24.21
N LEU A 355 5.33 25.51 23.36
CA LEU A 355 4.95 24.10 23.50
C LEU A 355 5.89 23.35 24.46
N SER A 356 5.35 22.31 25.09
CA SER A 356 6.15 21.36 25.86
C SER A 356 7.04 20.52 24.93
N ARG A 357 8.09 19.91 25.49
CA ARG A 357 8.94 18.97 24.75
C ARG A 357 8.13 17.81 24.14
N ASP A 358 7.22 17.23 24.92
CA ASP A 358 6.38 16.11 24.46
C ASP A 358 5.49 16.54 23.29
N GLU A 359 4.94 17.75 23.33
CA GLU A 359 4.10 18.27 22.25
C GLU A 359 4.92 18.57 20.99
N VAL A 360 6.10 19.18 21.12
CA VAL A 360 7.02 19.33 19.98
C VAL A 360 7.39 17.97 19.37
N GLN A 361 7.66 16.96 20.20
CA GLN A 361 7.99 15.60 19.75
C GLN A 361 6.77 14.84 19.21
N ARG A 362 5.54 15.19 19.61
CA ARG A 362 4.31 14.65 19.03
C ARG A 362 4.20 15.02 17.55
N TYR A 363 4.55 16.26 17.20
CA TYR A 363 4.61 16.72 15.81
C TYR A 363 5.89 16.27 15.08
N ASN A 364 6.99 16.04 15.81
CA ASN A 364 8.29 15.69 15.24
C ASN A 364 8.92 14.49 15.96
N PRO A 365 8.44 13.26 15.76
CA PRO A 365 8.96 12.12 16.53
C PRO A 365 10.42 11.76 16.22
N ALA A 366 10.95 12.22 15.09
CA ALA A 366 12.37 12.10 14.76
C ALA A 366 13.27 13.06 15.55
N LEU A 367 12.69 14.10 16.17
CA LEU A 367 13.44 15.15 16.84
C LEU A 367 13.92 14.71 18.23
N VAL A 368 15.25 14.57 18.35
CA VAL A 368 15.91 14.24 19.63
C VAL A 368 16.48 15.49 20.31
N ARG A 369 17.33 16.25 19.61
CA ARG A 369 18.04 17.42 20.18
C ARG A 369 17.85 18.68 19.36
N GLN A 370 17.90 18.58 18.04
CA GLN A 370 17.79 19.72 17.14
C GLN A 370 17.25 19.27 15.79
N VAL A 371 16.54 20.18 15.12
CA VAL A 371 16.16 20.01 13.72
C VAL A 371 17.39 20.33 12.86
N PRO A 372 17.85 19.43 11.98
CA PRO A 372 19.00 19.69 11.14
C PRO A 372 18.66 20.71 10.02
N PRO A 373 19.66 21.42 9.46
CA PRO A 373 19.42 22.34 8.36
C PRO A 373 18.77 21.64 7.17
N GLY A 374 17.79 22.28 6.55
CA GLY A 374 17.08 21.73 5.39
C GLY A 374 15.98 20.73 5.75
N ALA A 375 15.91 20.24 6.99
CA ALA A 375 14.78 19.43 7.44
C ALA A 375 13.55 20.29 7.72
N THR A 376 12.40 19.61 7.77
CA THR A 376 11.11 20.24 8.00
C THR A 376 10.71 20.09 9.47
N LEU A 377 10.49 21.22 10.14
CA LEU A 377 9.91 21.28 11.48
C LEU A 377 8.39 21.39 11.37
N TYR A 378 7.66 20.51 12.05
CA TYR A 378 6.21 20.51 12.08
C TYR A 378 5.68 21.06 13.41
N LEU A 379 4.68 21.94 13.39
CA LEU A 379 4.08 22.53 14.60
C LEU A 379 2.59 22.84 14.38
N PRO A 380 1.79 23.05 15.45
CA PRO A 380 0.40 23.52 15.35
C PRO A 380 0.24 24.94 14.78
N MET A 381 1.33 25.68 14.62
CA MET A 381 1.38 27.07 14.15
C MET A 381 2.62 27.33 13.29
N HIS A 382 2.53 28.32 12.41
CA HIS A 382 3.69 28.83 11.68
C HIS A 382 4.48 29.81 12.57
N ILE A 383 5.80 29.74 12.50
CA ILE A 383 6.71 30.67 13.19
C ILE A 383 7.78 31.10 12.18
N ASP A 384 7.67 32.33 11.68
CA ASP A 384 8.50 32.84 10.57
C ASP A 384 10.01 32.72 10.84
N ASP A 385 10.43 32.92 12.10
CA ASP A 385 11.84 32.84 12.53
C ASP A 385 12.44 31.43 12.46
N LEU A 386 11.61 30.38 12.33
CA LEU A 386 12.07 28.98 12.35
C LEU A 386 12.28 28.40 10.95
N GLY A 387 11.72 28.99 9.90
CA GLY A 387 11.93 28.54 8.53
C GLY A 387 10.83 28.97 7.56
N ARG A 388 11.01 28.65 6.27
CA ARG A 388 10.00 28.97 5.24
C ARG A 388 8.84 27.98 5.29
N ASP A 389 7.63 28.46 5.02
CA ASP A 389 6.45 27.60 4.91
C ASP A 389 6.54 26.63 3.71
N VAL A 390 6.51 25.33 4.03
CA VAL A 390 6.51 24.22 3.10
C VAL A 390 5.28 23.32 3.27
N ALA A 391 4.24 23.75 4.00
CA ALA A 391 2.97 23.03 4.16
C ALA A 391 2.12 23.10 2.88
N PHE A 392 2.58 22.42 1.83
CA PHE A 392 2.01 22.49 0.48
C PHE A 392 0.55 22.04 0.40
N TRP A 393 0.13 21.10 1.25
CA TRP A 393 -1.24 20.57 1.28
C TRP A 393 -2.26 21.56 1.84
N ARG A 394 -1.80 22.68 2.41
CA ARG A 394 -2.65 23.74 2.96
C ARG A 394 -2.81 24.95 2.05
N ARG A 395 -2.08 24.96 0.94
CA ARG A 395 -2.13 25.99 -0.09
C ARG A 395 -2.83 25.42 -1.31
N ALA A 396 -3.34 26.29 -2.18
CA ALA A 396 -3.76 25.85 -3.52
C ALA A 396 -2.58 25.16 -4.21
N PRO A 397 -2.81 24.04 -4.94
CA PRO A 397 -1.72 23.35 -5.61
C PRO A 397 -1.03 24.25 -6.62
N ASN A 398 0.26 23.98 -6.83
CA ASN A 398 0.97 24.56 -7.95
C ASN A 398 0.30 24.12 -9.27
N PRO A 399 -0.10 25.06 -10.16
CA PRO A 399 -0.79 24.72 -11.41
C PRO A 399 -0.01 23.76 -12.31
N ASP A 400 1.29 23.99 -12.47
CA ASP A 400 2.16 23.15 -13.30
C ASP A 400 2.27 21.75 -12.70
N TYR A 401 2.33 21.65 -11.38
CA TYR A 401 2.26 20.36 -10.69
C TYR A 401 0.96 19.61 -10.99
N SER A 402 -0.20 20.27 -10.88
CA SER A 402 -1.49 19.63 -11.17
C SER A 402 -1.60 19.12 -12.61
N ILE A 403 -1.06 19.87 -13.59
CA ILE A 403 -0.97 19.42 -14.99
C ILE A 403 -0.15 18.13 -15.09
N VAL A 404 1.06 18.14 -14.55
CA VAL A 404 1.98 16.99 -14.65
C VAL A 404 1.43 15.78 -13.90
N LEU A 405 0.82 15.98 -12.73
CA LEU A 405 0.19 14.91 -11.96
C LEU A 405 -0.97 14.27 -12.74
N ARG A 406 -1.89 15.08 -13.27
CA ARG A 406 -3.02 14.60 -14.09
C ARG A 406 -2.51 13.80 -15.28
N ASP A 407 -1.57 14.35 -16.07
CA ASP A 407 -1.04 13.66 -17.24
C ASP A 407 -0.36 12.34 -16.86
N PHE A 408 0.38 12.33 -15.75
CA PHE A 408 0.98 11.13 -15.22
C PHE A 408 -0.07 10.09 -14.80
N MET A 409 -1.16 10.50 -14.16
CA MET A 409 -2.25 9.61 -13.76
C MET A 409 -3.03 9.01 -14.94
N LEU A 410 -3.07 9.74 -16.06
CA LEU A 410 -3.69 9.30 -17.31
C LEU A 410 -2.73 8.49 -18.21
N LEU A 411 -1.53 8.18 -17.71
CA LEU A 411 -0.57 7.35 -18.44
C LEU A 411 -1.09 5.92 -18.59
N ASP A 412 -1.71 5.65 -19.75
CA ASP A 412 -2.22 4.34 -20.11
C ASP A 412 -1.10 3.48 -20.71
N ALA A 413 -0.49 2.65 -19.87
CA ALA A 413 0.49 1.67 -20.30
C ALA A 413 0.38 0.40 -19.44
N PRO A 414 0.34 -0.80 -20.06
CA PRO A 414 0.30 -2.04 -19.32
C PRO A 414 1.56 -2.19 -18.44
N PRO A 415 1.47 -2.82 -17.24
CA PRO A 415 2.58 -2.94 -16.30
C PRO A 415 3.87 -3.53 -16.91
N GLU A 416 3.75 -4.37 -17.94
CA GLU A 416 4.88 -4.92 -18.69
C GLU A 416 5.75 -3.85 -19.34
N ASN A 417 5.13 -2.79 -19.86
CA ASN A 417 5.84 -1.73 -20.54
C ASN A 417 6.72 -0.94 -19.56
N TRP A 418 6.32 -0.83 -18.29
CA TRP A 418 7.10 -0.14 -17.25
C TRP A 418 8.48 -0.75 -17.02
N HIS A 419 8.68 -2.02 -17.37
CA HIS A 419 9.94 -2.72 -17.26
C HIS A 419 10.81 -2.61 -18.52
N GLN A 420 10.32 -2.01 -19.61
CA GLN A 420 11.05 -1.90 -20.86
C GLN A 420 12.02 -0.71 -20.84
N PRO A 421 13.22 -0.84 -21.43
CA PRO A 421 14.19 0.27 -21.51
C PRO A 421 13.62 1.54 -22.16
N ALA A 422 12.73 1.41 -23.13
CA ALA A 422 12.08 2.56 -23.78
C ALA A 422 11.19 3.36 -22.81
N PHE A 423 10.51 2.68 -21.88
CA PHE A 423 9.63 3.33 -20.91
C PHE A 423 10.40 4.12 -19.85
N ARG A 424 11.67 3.80 -19.63
CA ARG A 424 12.57 4.60 -18.78
C ARG A 424 12.62 6.06 -19.24
N GLN A 425 12.61 6.32 -20.55
CA GLN A 425 12.63 7.69 -21.08
C GLN A 425 11.33 8.45 -20.77
N ILE A 426 10.19 7.77 -20.79
CA ILE A 426 8.88 8.35 -20.42
C ILE A 426 8.90 8.74 -18.93
N LEU A 427 9.35 7.84 -18.05
CA LEU A 427 9.45 8.12 -16.62
C LEU A 427 10.46 9.23 -16.30
N GLU A 428 11.59 9.25 -17.00
CA GLU A 428 12.56 10.35 -16.90
C GLU A 428 11.95 11.68 -17.34
N GLY A 429 11.17 11.69 -18.42
CA GLY A 429 10.42 12.87 -18.86
C GLY A 429 9.47 13.39 -17.78
N TYR A 430 8.68 12.53 -17.16
CA TYR A 430 7.81 12.91 -16.03
C TYR A 430 8.60 13.40 -14.82
N ARG A 431 9.71 12.73 -14.47
CA ARG A 431 10.59 13.14 -13.38
C ARG A 431 11.10 14.57 -13.59
N GLN A 432 11.55 14.90 -14.79
CA GLN A 432 12.02 16.24 -15.15
C GLN A 432 10.88 17.27 -15.12
N ARG A 433 9.70 16.91 -15.63
CA ARG A 433 8.51 17.77 -15.57
C ARG A 433 8.10 18.10 -14.14
N PHE A 434 8.11 17.11 -13.24
CA PHE A 434 7.84 17.35 -11.81
C PHE A 434 8.89 18.26 -11.16
N LEU A 435 10.17 18.09 -11.47
CA LEU A 435 11.23 19.02 -11.00
C LEU A 435 11.02 20.44 -11.54
N ALA A 436 10.60 20.57 -12.80
CA ALA A 436 10.39 21.87 -13.45
C ALA A 436 9.28 22.70 -12.80
N THR A 437 8.34 22.08 -12.08
CA THR A 437 7.29 22.79 -11.30
C THR A 437 7.86 23.65 -10.17
N ARG A 438 9.10 23.37 -9.71
CA ARG A 438 9.76 24.04 -8.58
C ARG A 438 8.90 24.10 -7.32
N SER A 439 8.07 23.07 -7.10
CA SER A 439 7.18 22.91 -5.95
C SER A 439 7.68 21.84 -4.98
N GLU A 440 7.14 21.82 -3.76
CA GLU A 440 7.45 20.77 -2.78
C GLU A 440 6.96 19.41 -3.26
N GLU A 441 5.74 19.38 -3.80
CA GLU A 441 5.09 18.17 -4.31
C GLU A 441 5.81 17.62 -5.54
N GLY A 442 6.25 18.51 -6.44
CA GLY A 442 7.06 18.14 -7.59
C GLY A 442 8.41 17.54 -7.18
N ALA A 443 9.07 18.11 -6.15
CA ALA A 443 10.30 17.56 -5.62
C ALA A 443 10.10 16.16 -5.00
N VAL A 444 9.01 15.94 -4.27
CA VAL A 444 8.65 14.63 -3.71
C VAL A 444 8.39 13.62 -4.84
N MET A 445 7.52 13.95 -5.80
CA MET A 445 7.23 13.06 -6.95
C MET A 445 8.49 12.70 -7.74
N ALA A 446 9.33 13.68 -8.03
CA ALA A 446 10.58 13.42 -8.75
C ALA A 446 11.54 12.53 -7.95
N THR A 447 11.62 12.71 -6.64
CA THR A 447 12.45 11.87 -5.74
C THR A 447 11.95 10.42 -5.78
N VAL A 448 10.64 10.20 -5.63
CA VAL A 448 10.06 8.86 -5.60
C VAL A 448 10.06 8.19 -6.99
N LEU A 449 9.92 8.95 -8.07
CA LEU A 449 10.13 8.44 -9.43
C LEU A 449 11.58 8.00 -9.64
N SER A 450 12.56 8.77 -9.16
CA SER A 450 13.98 8.40 -9.23
C SER A 450 14.24 7.08 -8.49
N TYR A 451 13.66 6.94 -7.30
CA TYR A 451 13.71 5.72 -6.51
C TYR A 451 13.08 4.54 -7.27
N THR A 452 11.86 4.72 -7.78
CA THR A 452 11.11 3.68 -8.50
C THR A 452 11.82 3.25 -9.79
N MET A 453 12.38 4.19 -10.54
CA MET A 453 13.20 3.89 -11.72
C MET A 453 14.45 3.11 -11.36
N GLY A 454 15.07 3.39 -10.20
CA GLY A 454 16.13 2.55 -9.65
C GLY A 454 15.66 1.10 -9.48
N GLU A 455 14.55 0.90 -8.76
CA GLU A 455 13.97 -0.43 -8.55
C GLU A 455 13.62 -1.17 -9.85
N LEU A 456 13.13 -0.45 -10.86
CA LEU A 456 12.70 -1.02 -12.14
C LEU A 456 13.87 -1.37 -13.06
N PHE A 457 14.94 -0.55 -13.09
CA PHE A 457 15.96 -0.59 -14.16
C PHE A 457 17.39 -0.89 -13.71
N THR A 458 17.70 -0.89 -12.41
CA THR A 458 19.06 -1.25 -11.96
C THR A 458 19.19 -2.70 -11.49
N GLY A 459 18.07 -3.41 -11.33
CA GLY A 459 18.04 -4.82 -10.91
C GLY A 459 17.52 -5.77 -12.00
N ARG A 460 17.57 -7.08 -11.72
CA ARG A 460 17.08 -8.14 -12.62
C ARG A 460 15.55 -8.30 -12.63
N ARG A 461 14.77 -7.38 -12.03
CA ARG A 461 13.30 -7.53 -11.90
C ARG A 461 12.62 -7.75 -13.25
N ALA A 462 12.96 -6.93 -14.24
CA ALA A 462 12.42 -7.03 -15.60
C ALA A 462 12.74 -8.39 -16.25
N GLU A 463 14.00 -8.82 -16.18
CA GLU A 463 14.46 -10.11 -16.69
C GLU A 463 13.74 -11.27 -16.00
N ILE A 464 13.67 -11.26 -14.67
CA ILE A 464 13.00 -12.31 -13.88
C ILE A 464 11.54 -12.46 -14.30
N LEU A 465 10.80 -11.35 -14.49
CA LEU A 465 9.40 -11.41 -14.89
C LEU A 465 9.23 -11.82 -16.36
N ALA A 466 10.15 -11.44 -17.24
CA ALA A 466 10.15 -11.87 -18.64
C ALA A 466 10.45 -13.38 -18.77
N GLU A 467 11.49 -13.86 -18.07
CA GLU A 467 11.84 -15.28 -17.96
C GLU A 467 10.65 -16.07 -17.39
N TYR A 468 10.09 -15.62 -16.26
CA TYR A 468 8.94 -16.27 -15.62
C TYR A 468 7.71 -16.35 -16.52
N ARG A 469 7.44 -15.31 -17.33
CA ARG A 469 6.32 -15.30 -18.28
C ARG A 469 6.54 -16.31 -19.40
N ALA A 470 7.77 -16.40 -19.92
CA ALA A 470 8.11 -17.24 -21.07
C ALA A 470 8.46 -18.70 -20.70
N ASP A 471 8.72 -19.01 -19.43
CA ASP A 471 9.19 -20.33 -19.01
C ASP A 471 8.07 -21.41 -19.11
N PRO A 472 8.20 -22.41 -20.01
CA PRO A 472 7.22 -23.49 -20.13
C PRO A 472 7.16 -24.38 -18.89
N ARG A 473 8.22 -24.44 -18.08
CA ARG A 473 8.22 -25.21 -16.81
C ARG A 473 7.30 -24.56 -15.79
N VAL A 474 7.31 -23.23 -15.69
CA VAL A 474 6.39 -22.49 -14.83
C VAL A 474 4.95 -22.72 -15.27
N GLN A 475 4.67 -22.69 -16.58
CA GLN A 475 3.33 -23.00 -17.09
C GLN A 475 2.90 -24.43 -16.74
N ALA A 476 3.80 -25.41 -16.85
CA ALA A 476 3.54 -26.79 -16.45
C ALA A 476 3.23 -26.89 -14.95
N LEU A 477 4.01 -26.20 -14.10
CA LEU A 477 3.77 -26.15 -12.65
C LEU A 477 2.40 -25.53 -12.30
N VAL A 478 2.01 -24.45 -12.98
CA VAL A 478 0.68 -23.84 -12.81
C VAL A 478 -0.43 -24.85 -13.18
N ASN A 479 -0.33 -25.49 -14.35
CA ASN A 479 -1.34 -26.45 -14.81
C ASN A 479 -1.42 -27.68 -13.90
N GLU A 480 -0.29 -28.15 -13.38
CA GLU A 480 -0.22 -29.26 -12.45
C GLU A 480 -0.79 -28.90 -11.08
N GLY A 481 -0.43 -27.74 -10.55
CA GLY A 481 -0.95 -27.26 -9.28
C GLY A 481 -2.47 -27.05 -9.30
N LEU A 482 -3.03 -26.53 -10.40
CA LEU A 482 -4.49 -26.45 -10.59
C LEU A 482 -5.17 -27.83 -10.52
N ARG A 483 -4.55 -28.86 -11.11
CA ARG A 483 -5.07 -30.24 -11.03
C ARG A 483 -5.03 -30.77 -9.59
N GLU A 484 -3.95 -30.51 -8.86
CA GLU A 484 -3.85 -30.94 -7.46
C GLU A 484 -4.86 -30.23 -6.56
N ILE A 485 -5.04 -28.92 -6.71
CA ILE A 485 -6.05 -28.14 -5.99
C ILE A 485 -7.44 -28.70 -6.27
N MET A 486 -7.77 -28.99 -7.54
CA MET A 486 -9.05 -29.59 -7.91
C MET A 486 -9.24 -30.97 -7.26
N LEU A 487 -8.23 -31.83 -7.25
CA LEU A 487 -8.29 -33.15 -6.63
C LEU A 487 -8.48 -33.05 -5.10
N GLN A 488 -7.77 -32.12 -4.44
CA GLN A 488 -7.92 -31.88 -3.01
C GLN A 488 -9.33 -31.37 -2.67
N ASN A 489 -9.91 -30.49 -3.50
CA ASN A 489 -11.28 -30.01 -3.32
C ASN A 489 -12.30 -31.14 -3.44
N ILE A 490 -12.15 -32.03 -4.44
CA ILE A 490 -13.02 -33.21 -4.61
C ILE A 490 -12.93 -34.12 -3.38
N GLN A 491 -11.71 -34.45 -2.94
CA GLN A 491 -11.50 -35.30 -1.76
C GLN A 491 -12.10 -34.68 -0.49
N SER A 492 -11.99 -33.37 -0.34
CA SER A 492 -12.54 -32.64 0.81
C SER A 492 -14.07 -32.59 0.80
N THR A 493 -14.70 -32.65 -0.38
CA THR A 493 -16.17 -32.76 -0.51
C THR A 493 -16.71 -34.18 -0.38
N SER A 494 -15.92 -35.23 -0.67
CA SER A 494 -16.36 -36.63 -0.56
C SER A 494 -16.24 -37.23 0.85
N VAL A 495 -15.58 -36.53 1.78
CA VAL A 495 -15.49 -36.90 3.21
C VAL A 495 -16.52 -36.13 4.06
N ARG A 496 -17.33 -35.25 3.43
CA ARG A 496 -18.53 -34.64 4.00
C ARG A 496 -19.75 -35.47 3.61
#